data_AF-A0A4Q8LJB1-F1
#
_entry.id   AF-A0A4Q8LJB1-F1
#
_cell.length_a   1.000
_cell.length_b   1.000
_cell.length_c   1.000
_cell.angle_alpha   90.00
_cell.angle_beta   90.00
_cell.angle_gamma   90.00
#
_symmetry.space_group_name_H-M   'P 1'
#
loop_
_entity.id
_entity.type
_entity.pdbx_description
1 polymer ?
#
loop_
_entity_poly.entity_id
_entity_poly.type
_entity_poly.pdbx_seq_one_letter_code
_entity_poly.pdbx_strand_id
1 'polypeptide(L)' 'MRLPEVIATVGVSKSTLYAWAAAGKFPKPVQFPGGNIAAWMSTEVAAWMEAAVATRDATQGLAA' A
#
# COMPACT_ATOMS: atom_id res chain seq x y z
N MET A 1 4.01 3.56 -9.67
CA MET A 1 3.44 2.21 -9.78
C MET A 1 1.99 2.27 -10.18
N ARG A 2 1.58 1.48 -11.18
CA ARG A 2 0.17 1.34 -11.57
C ARG A 2 -0.53 0.30 -10.68
N LEU A 3 -1.87 0.28 -10.70
CA LEU A 3 -2.68 -0.68 -9.96
C LEU A 3 -2.19 -2.15 -10.03
N PRO A 4 -1.93 -2.74 -11.21
CA PRO A 4 -1.48 -4.14 -11.29
C PRO A 4 -0.11 -4.37 -10.64
N GLU A 5 0.81 -3.40 -10.71
CA GLU A 5 2.11 -3.50 -10.04
C GLU A 5 1.94 -3.46 -8.53
N VAL A 6 1.11 -2.55 -8.00
CA VAL A 6 0.86 -2.45 -6.56
C VAL A 6 0.20 -3.74 -6.04
N ILE A 7 -0.74 -4.31 -6.79
CA ILE A 7 -1.36 -5.61 -6.45
C ILE A 7 -0.32 -6.72 -6.42
N ALA A 8 0.59 -6.78 -7.40
CA ALA A 8 1.65 -7.79 -7.44
C ALA A 8 2.66 -7.62 -6.29
N THR A 9 3.00 -6.38 -5.94
CA THR A 9 3.94 -6.07 -4.86
C THR A 9 3.36 -6.33 -3.47
N VAL A 10 2.12 -5.90 -3.23
CA VAL A 10 1.46 -6.04 -1.92
C VAL A 10 0.81 -7.41 -1.74
N GLY A 11 0.51 -8.12 -2.84
CA GLY A 11 -0.08 -9.46 -2.82
C GLY A 11 -1.57 -9.49 -2.45
N VAL A 12 -2.31 -8.41 -2.73
CA VAL A 12 -3.73 -8.27 -2.33
C VAL A 12 -4.64 -7.99 -3.50
N SER A 13 -5.92 -8.33 -3.36
CA SER A 13 -6.92 -8.01 -4.38
C SER A 13 -7.16 -6.51 -4.52
N LYS A 14 -7.55 -6.07 -5.72
CA LYS A 14 -7.94 -4.67 -6.02
C LYS A 14 -8.91 -4.11 -4.97
N SER A 15 -9.93 -4.88 -4.61
CA SER A 15 -10.96 -4.46 -3.65
C SER A 15 -10.39 -4.20 -2.25
N THR A 16 -9.46 -5.05 -1.82
CA THR A 16 -8.76 -4.90 -0.53
C THR A 16 -7.92 -3.64 -0.53
N LEU A 17 -7.19 -3.38 -1.61
CA LEU A 17 -6.38 -2.17 -1.77
C LEU A 17 -7.24 -0.91 -1.65
N TYR A 18 -8.37 -0.85 -2.35
CA TYR A 18 -9.28 0.29 -2.26
C TYR A 18 -9.94 0.40 -0.87
N ALA A 19 -10.27 -0.72 -0.22
CA ALA A 19 -10.78 -0.71 1.14
C ALA A 19 -9.75 -0.14 2.13
N TRP A 20 -8.46 -0.48 1.98
CA TRP A 20 -7.40 0.10 2.80
C TRP A 20 -7.14 1.57 2.49
N ALA A 21 -7.16 1.97 1.22
CA ALA A 21 -7.05 3.37 0.83
C ALA A 21 -8.22 4.20 1.39
N ALA A 22 -9.44 3.66 1.38
CA ALA A 22 -10.62 4.28 1.99
C ALA A 22 -10.54 4.33 3.52
N ALA A 23 -10.00 3.29 4.15
CA ALA A 23 -9.76 3.24 5.59
C ALA A 23 -8.57 4.10 6.05
N GLY A 24 -7.86 4.79 5.15
CA GLY A 24 -6.66 5.56 5.46
C GLY A 24 -5.46 4.70 5.87
N LYS A 25 -5.54 3.39 5.65
CA LYS A 25 -4.48 2.42 5.97
C LYS A 25 -3.44 2.29 4.87
N PHE A 26 -3.74 2.70 3.64
CA PHE A 26 -2.84 2.60 2.49
C PHE A 26 -2.76 3.95 1.76
N PRO A 27 -1.60 4.32 1.17
CA PRO A 27 -1.47 5.57 0.43
C PRO A 27 -2.52 5.72 -0.67
N LYS A 28 -3.03 6.94 -0.83
CA LYS A 28 -4.04 7.25 -1.85
C LYS A 28 -3.38 7.30 -3.23
N PRO A 29 -4.07 6.85 -4.29
CA PRO A 29 -3.55 7.00 -5.65
C PRO A 29 -3.43 8.48 -6.02
N VAL A 30 -2.31 8.83 -6.63
CA VAL A 30 -2.09 10.10 -7.30
C VAL A 30 -2.75 10.04 -8.68
N GLN A 31 -3.53 11.07 -8.98
CA GLN A 31 -4.13 11.25 -10.30
C GLN A 31 -3.18 12.06 -11.17
N PHE A 32 -2.83 11.53 -12.33
CA PHE A 32 -2.03 12.27 -13.31
C PHE A 32 -2.94 13.07 -14.25
N PRO A 33 -2.58 14.32 -14.60
CA PRO A 33 -3.35 15.10 -15.56
C PRO A 33 -3.36 14.40 -16.93
N GLY A 34 -4.55 14.23 -17.51
CA GLY A 34 -4.72 13.63 -18.85
C GLY A 34 -5.46 12.28 -18.91
N GLY A 35 -5.97 11.74 -17.80
CA GLY A 35 -6.86 10.57 -17.85
C GLY A 35 -7.18 9.93 -16.50
N ASN A 36 -7.93 8.83 -16.51
CA ASN A 36 -8.24 7.99 -15.34
C ASN A 36 -7.03 7.12 -14.91
N ILE A 37 -5.87 7.75 -14.75
CA ILE A 37 -4.64 7.06 -14.35
C ILE A 37 -4.48 7.23 -12.84
N ALA A 38 -4.84 6.18 -12.11
CA ALA A 38 -4.50 6.02 -10.70
C ALA A 38 -3.13 5.35 -10.57
N ALA A 39 -2.16 6.06 -10.02
CA ALA A 39 -0.83 5.53 -9.77
C ALA A 39 -0.33 5.92 -8.38
N TRP A 40 0.51 5.07 -7.81
CA TRP A 40 1.09 5.24 -6.48
C TRP A 40 2.58 5.54 -6.59
N MET A 41 3.09 6.34 -5.66
CA MET A 41 4.52 6.57 -5.56
C MET A 41 5.18 5.29 -5.04
N SER A 42 6.21 4.81 -5.74
CA SER A 42 6.90 3.56 -5.36
C SER A 42 7.49 3.64 -3.95
N THR A 43 7.96 4.83 -3.57
CA THR A 43 8.52 5.12 -2.24
C THR A 43 7.46 5.03 -1.14
N GLU A 44 6.23 5.50 -1.38
CA GLU A 44 5.14 5.41 -0.40
C GLU A 44 4.71 3.96 -0.17
N VAL A 45 4.61 3.16 -1.24
CA VAL A 45 4.26 1.74 -1.13
C VAL A 45 5.35 0.97 -0.38
N ALA A 46 6.63 1.24 -0.69
CA ALA A 46 7.75 0.62 0.02
C ALA A 46 7.76 1.00 1.51
N ALA A 47 7.64 2.30 1.83
CA ALA A 47 7.60 2.78 3.21
C ALA A 47 6.42 2.20 3.99
N TRP A 48 5.26 2.02 3.34
CA TRP A 48 4.12 1.37 3.95
C TRP A 48 4.38 -0.10 4.30
N MET A 49 5.00 -0.86 3.40
CA MET A 49 5.37 -2.25 3.68
C MET A 49 6.39 -2.35 4.81
N GLU A 50 7.39 -1.46 4.82
CA GLU A 50 8.38 -1.38 5.90
C GLU A 50 7.71 -1.08 7.25
N ALA A 51 6.75 -0.14 7.29
CA ALA A 51 5.99 0.16 8.49
C ALA A 51 5.11 -1.01 8.96
N ALA A 52 4.52 -1.76 8.02
CA ALA A 52 3.75 -2.97 8.32
C ALA A 52 4.64 -4.08 8.90
N VAL A 53 5.84 -4.28 8.34
CA VAL A 53 6.84 -5.22 8.85
C VAL A 53 7.32 -4.78 10.23
N ALA A 54 7.67 -3.51 10.42
CA ALA A 54 8.10 -2.98 11.71
C ALA A 54 7.01 -3.12 12.79
N THR A 55 5.73 -2.88 12.43
CA THR A 55 4.60 -3.10 13.35
C THR A 55 4.45 -4.58 13.70
N ARG A 56 4.58 -5.47 12.72
CA ARG A 56 4.55 -6.93 12.93
C ARG A 56 5.70 -7.36 13.86
N ASP A 57 6.92 -6.95 13.55
CA ASP A 57 8.11 -7.29 14.35
C ASP A 57 8.03 -6.72 15.78
N ALA A 58 7.52 -5.49 15.94
CA ALA A 58 7.25 -4.92 17.26
C ALA A 58 6.20 -5.71 18.05
N THR A 59 5.15 -6.22 17.38
CA THR A 59 4.17 -7.11 18.00
C THR A 59 4.74 -8.50 18.30
N GLN A 60 5.65 -9.02 17.47
CA GLN A 60 6.28 -10.33 17.66
C GLN A 60 7.43 -10.30 18.68
N GLY A 61 7.95 -9.12 19.03
CA GLY A 61 9.00 -8.94 20.05
C GLY A 61 8.52 -8.91 21.51
N LEU A 62 7.21 -8.89 21.78
CA LEU A 62 6.66 -8.90 23.14
C LEU A 62 6.34 -10.33 23.66
N ALA A 63 6.88 -11.36 23.01
CA ALA A 63 6.70 -12.76 23.39
C ALA A 63 8.04 -13.48 23.67
N ALA A 64 9.05 -12.74 24.19
CA ALA A 64 10.32 -13.29 24.66
C ALA A 64 10.55 -12.96 26.13
#